data_AF-A0A512HAY3-F1
#
_entry.id   AF-A0A512HAY3-F1
#
_cell.length_a   1.000
_cell.length_b   1.000
_cell.length_c   1.000
_cell.angle_alpha   90.00
_cell.angle_beta   90.00
_cell.angle_gamma   90.00
#
_symmetry.space_group_name_H-M   'P 1'
#
loop_
_entity.id
_entity.type
_entity.pdbx_description
1 polymer ?
#
loop_
_entity_poly.entity_id
_entity_poly.type
_entity_poly.pdbx_seq_one_letter_code
_entity_poly.pdbx_strand_id
1 'polypeptide(L)'
;MAAPGGGAGTGMVSVPSLKGIGTMPTMVRICPRCGAKVKVGQGCACERDERPSASERGYGVRWQRARAAFLADHPVCVKCGAPATVVDHIFPHKGDQSVFWDKLNWQALCTHCHCSIKQAEERGKKKPKIIKGVDANGRPRDPNHPWNLNPWKP
;
A
#
# COMPACT_ATOMS: atom_id res chain seq x y z
N MET A 1 16.95 -11.38 -80.54
CA MET A 1 15.78 -11.60 -79.65
C MET A 1 16.09 -10.83 -78.37
N ALA A 2 15.36 -9.75 -78.14
CA ALA A 2 15.57 -8.86 -77.00
C ALA A 2 14.93 -9.44 -75.73
N ALA A 3 15.60 -9.31 -74.60
CA ALA A 3 15.03 -9.43 -73.27
C ALA A 3 15.62 -8.32 -72.38
N PRO A 4 14.80 -7.43 -71.80
CA PRO A 4 15.22 -6.54 -70.73
C PRO A 4 14.95 -7.17 -69.37
N GLY A 5 15.98 -7.33 -68.55
CA GLY A 5 15.88 -7.75 -67.14
C GLY A 5 16.24 -6.59 -66.23
N GLY A 6 15.23 -6.02 -65.56
CA GLY A 6 15.40 -4.95 -64.59
C GLY A 6 15.95 -5.42 -63.24
N GLY A 7 16.48 -4.47 -62.49
CA GLY A 7 16.90 -4.65 -61.10
C GLY A 7 17.10 -3.30 -60.44
N ALA A 8 16.00 -2.75 -59.90
CA ALA A 8 16.00 -1.51 -59.13
C ALA A 8 16.76 -1.71 -57.80
N GLY A 9 17.88 -1.02 -57.64
CA GLY A 9 18.58 -0.92 -56.36
C GLY A 9 17.81 0.02 -55.42
N THR A 10 17.19 -0.54 -54.38
CA THR A 10 16.59 0.23 -53.29
C THR A 10 17.68 0.90 -52.47
N GLY A 11 17.80 2.22 -52.57
CA GLY A 11 18.65 3.03 -51.69
C GLY A 11 18.10 3.01 -50.27
N MET A 12 18.84 2.37 -49.36
CA MET A 12 18.62 2.51 -47.92
C MET A 12 19.05 3.91 -47.49
N VAL A 13 18.09 4.79 -47.21
CA VAL A 13 18.37 6.06 -46.53
C VAL A 13 18.63 5.77 -45.05
N SER A 14 19.88 5.96 -44.62
CA SER A 14 20.25 5.91 -43.20
C SER A 14 19.55 7.03 -42.43
N VAL A 15 18.62 6.66 -41.54
CA VAL A 15 18.05 7.58 -40.54
C VAL A 15 19.09 7.85 -39.44
N PRO A 16 19.35 9.12 -39.07
CA PRO A 16 20.28 9.44 -37.98
C PRO A 16 19.72 8.96 -36.63
N SER A 17 20.58 8.29 -35.87
CA SER A 17 20.32 7.86 -34.49
C SER A 17 20.09 9.07 -33.58
N LEU A 18 18.89 9.19 -33.02
CA LEU A 18 18.55 10.16 -31.97
C LEU A 18 19.28 9.80 -30.67
N LYS A 19 20.56 10.14 -30.56
CA LYS A 19 21.27 10.18 -29.27
C LYS A 19 20.83 11.43 -28.52
N GLY A 20 19.81 11.31 -27.69
CA GLY A 20 19.32 12.45 -26.92
C GLY A 20 18.17 12.15 -25.97
N ILE A 21 18.26 11.10 -25.15
CA ILE A 21 17.36 10.94 -24.00
C ILE A 21 18.05 11.61 -22.81
N GLY A 22 17.84 12.91 -22.64
CA GLY A 22 18.23 13.60 -21.42
C GLY A 22 17.53 12.98 -20.21
N THR A 23 18.27 12.63 -19.17
CA THR A 23 17.73 12.05 -17.95
C THR A 23 16.70 13.02 -17.34
N MET A 24 15.45 12.59 -17.22
CA MET A 24 14.38 13.38 -16.58
C MET A 24 14.87 13.89 -15.21
N PRO A 25 14.68 15.19 -14.90
CA PRO A 25 15.12 15.74 -13.63
C PRO A 25 14.41 14.99 -12.50
N THR A 26 15.19 14.32 -11.65
CA THR A 26 14.65 13.66 -10.46
C THR A 26 13.99 14.71 -9.59
N MET A 27 12.68 14.61 -9.38
CA MET A 27 12.00 15.49 -8.44
C MET A 27 12.53 15.25 -7.03
N VAL A 28 12.96 16.33 -6.38
CA VAL A 28 13.55 16.33 -5.04
C VAL A 28 12.64 17.14 -4.12
N ARG A 29 12.37 16.60 -2.93
CA ARG A 29 11.74 17.33 -1.83
C ARG A 29 12.79 17.66 -0.77
N ILE A 30 12.54 18.69 0.02
CA ILE A 30 13.33 19.00 1.21
C ILE A 30 12.72 18.23 2.38
N CYS A 31 13.55 17.50 3.14
CA CYS A 31 13.11 16.86 4.36
C CYS A 31 12.73 17.93 5.41
N PRO A 32 11.51 17.90 5.98
CA PRO A 32 11.06 18.91 6.92
C PRO A 32 11.80 18.87 8.27
N ARG A 33 12.54 17.79 8.56
CA ARG A 33 13.24 17.59 9.83
C ARG A 33 14.67 18.11 9.81
N CYS A 34 15.45 17.75 8.79
CA CYS A 34 16.89 18.06 8.72
C CYS A 34 17.30 18.93 7.51
N GLY A 35 16.37 19.27 6.62
CA GLY A 35 16.66 20.08 5.43
C GLY A 35 17.34 19.34 4.28
N ALA A 36 17.59 18.03 4.39
CA ALA A 36 18.23 17.26 3.34
C ALA A 36 17.35 17.17 2.07
N LYS A 37 18.00 17.27 0.89
CA LYS A 37 17.40 17.04 -0.42
C LYS A 37 17.23 15.55 -0.67
N VAL A 38 15.98 15.06 -0.68
CA VAL A 38 15.65 13.64 -0.90
C VAL A 38 14.78 13.45 -2.13
N LYS A 39 14.96 12.35 -2.86
CA LYS A 39 14.13 12.03 -4.02
C LYS A 39 12.67 11.84 -3.60
N VAL A 40 11.73 12.39 -4.36
CA VAL A 40 10.30 12.17 -4.13
C VAL A 40 10.02 10.66 -4.18
N GLY A 41 9.31 10.14 -3.18
CA GLY A 41 9.07 8.70 -2.97
C GLY A 41 10.11 7.98 -2.11
N GLN A 42 11.26 8.59 -1.81
CA GLN A 42 12.22 8.06 -0.84
C GLN A 42 12.09 8.75 0.53
N GLY A 43 12.23 7.98 1.62
CA GLY A 43 12.31 8.50 2.98
C GLY A 43 13.70 9.05 3.30
N CYS A 44 13.78 10.12 4.07
CA CYS A 44 15.05 10.62 4.60
C CYS A 44 15.58 9.69 5.71
N ALA A 45 16.91 9.63 5.90
CA ALA A 45 17.50 8.83 6.99
C ALA A 45 16.99 9.30 8.37
N CYS A 46 17.01 10.61 8.61
CA CYS A 46 16.51 11.18 9.86
C CYS A 46 15.01 10.97 10.12
N GLU A 47 14.22 10.64 9.09
CA GLU A 47 12.80 10.23 9.23
C GLU A 47 12.67 8.76 9.65
N ARG A 48 13.71 7.94 9.45
CA ARG A 48 13.77 6.54 9.89
C ARG A 48 14.30 6.40 11.32
N ASP A 49 15.17 7.30 11.74
CA ASP A 49 15.91 7.19 13.01
C ASP A 49 15.02 7.31 14.27
N GLU A 50 13.76 7.76 14.14
CA GLU A 50 12.83 7.87 15.27
C GLU A 50 12.02 6.61 15.56
N ARG A 51 11.94 5.65 14.63
CA ARG A 51 11.10 4.47 14.81
C ARG A 51 11.96 3.32 15.37
N PRO A 52 11.72 2.87 16.62
CA PRO A 52 12.43 1.72 17.14
C PRO A 52 12.21 0.49 16.25
N SER A 53 13.22 -0.37 16.19
CA SER A 53 13.18 -1.62 15.44
C SER A 53 11.98 -2.48 15.84
N ALA A 54 11.58 -3.42 14.98
CA ALA A 54 10.48 -4.32 15.31
C ALA A 54 10.73 -5.09 16.61
N SER A 55 11.98 -5.50 16.86
CA SER A 55 12.36 -6.20 18.08
C SER A 55 12.24 -5.32 19.32
N GLU A 56 12.71 -4.06 19.27
CA GLU A 56 12.56 -3.10 20.38
C GLU A 56 11.08 -2.77 20.68
N ARG A 57 10.22 -2.84 19.67
CA ARG A 57 8.76 -2.68 19.85
C ARG A 57 8.07 -3.93 20.42
N GLY A 58 8.80 -5.02 20.67
CA GLY A 58 8.28 -6.28 21.23
C GLY A 58 8.12 -7.41 20.22
N TYR A 59 8.29 -7.17 18.92
CA TYR A 59 8.11 -8.16 17.84
C TYR A 59 9.39 -8.99 17.56
N GLY A 60 10.18 -9.28 18.59
CA GLY A 60 11.42 -10.06 18.50
C GLY A 60 11.23 -11.58 18.57
N VAL A 61 12.32 -12.32 18.81
CA VAL A 61 12.32 -13.80 18.90
C VAL A 61 11.35 -14.32 19.97
N ARG A 62 11.25 -13.63 21.11
CA ARG A 62 10.30 -13.97 22.19
C ARG A 62 8.86 -13.96 21.68
N TRP A 63 8.49 -12.97 20.89
CA TRP A 63 7.17 -12.86 20.28
C TRP A 63 6.94 -13.97 19.26
N GLN A 64 7.91 -14.25 18.39
CA GLN A 64 7.80 -15.33 17.41
C GLN A 64 7.49 -16.69 18.07
N ARG A 65 8.17 -17.01 19.18
CA ARG A 65 7.92 -18.22 19.97
C ARG A 65 6.52 -18.22 20.59
N ALA A 66 6.14 -17.13 21.25
CA ALA A 66 4.84 -17.03 21.92
C ALA A 66 3.67 -17.09 20.92
N ARG A 67 3.84 -16.44 19.77
CA ARG A 67 2.90 -16.47 18.64
C ARG A 67 2.74 -17.89 18.09
N ALA A 68 3.83 -18.63 17.91
CA ALA A 68 3.76 -20.01 17.42
C ALA A 68 3.00 -20.92 18.40
N ALA A 69 3.28 -20.80 19.70
CA ALA A 69 2.55 -21.54 20.74
C ALA A 69 1.05 -21.18 20.74
N PHE A 70 0.73 -19.89 20.72
CA PHE A 70 -0.66 -19.43 20.71
C PHE A 70 -1.44 -19.92 19.48
N LEU A 71 -0.83 -19.93 18.29
CA LEU A 71 -1.48 -20.45 17.08
C LEU A 71 -1.64 -21.99 17.09
N ALA A 72 -0.81 -22.71 17.85
CA ALA A 72 -0.99 -24.15 18.03
C ALA A 72 -2.23 -24.43 18.90
N ASP A 73 -2.44 -23.65 19.96
CA ASP A 73 -3.61 -23.77 20.84
C ASP A 73 -4.90 -23.19 20.21
N HIS A 74 -4.75 -22.20 19.32
CA HIS A 74 -5.85 -21.51 18.64
C HIS A 74 -5.69 -21.59 17.11
N PRO A 75 -5.93 -22.77 16.50
CA PRO A 75 -5.67 -23.01 15.08
C PRO A 75 -6.69 -22.37 14.14
N VAL A 76 -7.78 -21.81 14.66
CA VAL A 76 -8.90 -21.28 13.86
C VAL A 76 -9.08 -19.78 14.06
N CYS A 77 -9.45 -19.09 12.99
CA CYS A 77 -9.75 -17.68 12.97
C CYS A 77 -11.04 -17.41 13.75
N VAL A 78 -10.97 -16.56 14.77
CA VAL A 78 -12.14 -16.25 15.62
C VAL A 78 -13.27 -15.52 14.88
N LYS A 79 -12.99 -14.93 13.70
CA LYS A 79 -13.98 -14.20 12.90
C LYS A 79 -14.71 -15.05 11.86
N CYS A 80 -14.05 -16.07 11.30
CA CYS A 80 -14.60 -16.83 10.16
C CYS A 80 -14.37 -18.34 10.20
N GLY A 81 -13.67 -18.88 11.20
CA GLY A 81 -13.42 -20.31 11.36
C GLY A 81 -12.33 -20.90 10.45
N ALA A 82 -11.83 -20.17 9.46
CA ALA A 82 -10.71 -20.60 8.61
C ALA A 82 -9.40 -20.77 9.42
N PRO A 83 -8.38 -21.49 8.92
CA PRO A 83 -7.10 -21.62 9.63
C PRO A 83 -6.48 -20.26 9.98
N ALA A 84 -6.12 -20.10 11.25
CA ALA A 84 -5.46 -18.90 11.73
C ALA A 84 -3.98 -18.89 11.33
N THR A 85 -3.51 -17.76 10.83
CA THR A 85 -2.13 -17.58 10.39
C THR A 85 -1.44 -16.46 11.12
N VAL A 86 -2.17 -15.57 11.81
CA VAL A 86 -1.64 -14.40 12.49
C VAL A 86 -2.27 -14.25 13.87
N VAL A 87 -1.49 -13.69 14.80
CA VAL A 87 -1.95 -13.28 16.13
C VAL A 87 -2.02 -11.78 16.14
N ASP A 88 -3.15 -11.25 16.57
CA ASP A 88 -3.46 -9.84 16.61
C ASP A 88 -3.90 -9.43 18.02
N HIS A 89 -3.72 -8.16 18.37
CA HIS A 89 -4.16 -7.62 19.65
C HIS A 89 -5.60 -7.08 19.52
N ILE A 90 -6.51 -7.58 20.37
CA ILE A 90 -7.92 -7.14 20.39
C ILE A 90 -7.96 -5.62 20.64
N PHE A 91 -7.28 -5.16 21.68
CA PHE A 91 -7.02 -3.77 21.98
C PHE A 91 -5.61 -3.38 21.54
N PRO A 92 -5.44 -2.31 20.76
CA PRO A 92 -4.13 -1.87 20.31
C PRO A 92 -3.28 -1.42 21.50
N HIS A 93 -2.13 -2.06 21.68
CA HIS A 93 -1.24 -1.82 22.83
C HIS A 93 -0.60 -0.42 22.87
N LYS A 94 -0.54 0.31 21.74
CA LYS A 94 0.00 1.69 21.63
C LYS A 94 1.39 1.92 22.25
N GLY A 95 2.19 0.87 22.39
CA GLY A 95 3.53 0.90 23.00
C GLY A 95 3.60 0.37 24.44
N ASP A 96 2.46 0.13 25.09
CA ASP A 96 2.40 -0.50 26.41
C ASP A 96 2.76 -1.99 26.30
N GLN A 97 3.83 -2.40 26.98
CA GLN A 97 4.31 -3.78 26.97
C GLN A 97 3.41 -4.71 27.80
N SER A 98 2.73 -4.21 28.83
CA SER A 98 1.82 -5.04 29.63
C SER A 98 0.64 -5.54 28.79
N VAL A 99 0.01 -4.62 28.04
CA VAL A 99 -1.08 -4.92 27.10
C VAL A 99 -0.60 -5.73 25.89
N PHE A 100 0.67 -5.56 25.49
CA PHE A 100 1.27 -6.36 24.42
C PHE A 100 1.42 -7.84 24.80
N TRP A 101 1.83 -8.11 26.05
CA TRP A 101 2.09 -9.48 26.55
C TRP A 101 0.89 -10.14 27.23
N ASP A 102 -0.23 -9.43 27.39
CA ASP A 102 -1.48 -10.01 27.86
C ASP A 102 -2.07 -10.95 26.80
N LYS A 103 -2.03 -12.26 27.08
CA LYS A 103 -2.59 -13.29 26.19
C LYS A 103 -4.10 -13.21 26.06
N LEU A 104 -4.80 -12.66 27.06
CA LEU A 104 -6.24 -12.45 26.99
C LEU A 104 -6.60 -11.37 25.95
N ASN A 105 -5.64 -10.49 25.66
CA ASN A 105 -5.75 -9.49 24.60
C ASN A 105 -5.34 -10.04 23.23
N TRP A 106 -4.95 -11.31 23.09
CA TRP A 106 -4.57 -11.89 21.80
C TRP A 106 -5.78 -12.57 21.13
N GLN A 107 -5.85 -12.45 19.81
CA GLN A 107 -6.83 -13.18 18.98
C GLN A 107 -6.15 -13.83 17.78
N ALA A 108 -6.57 -15.06 17.47
CA ALA A 108 -6.12 -15.80 16.29
C ALA A 108 -6.97 -15.41 15.07
N LEU A 109 -6.33 -14.93 14.01
CA LEU A 109 -6.99 -14.50 12.78
C LEU A 109 -6.34 -15.13 11.55
N CYS A 110 -7.11 -15.28 10.48
CA CYS A 110 -6.56 -15.54 9.16
C CYS A 110 -6.10 -14.21 8.53
N THR A 111 -5.16 -14.29 7.57
CA THR A 111 -4.63 -13.12 6.86
C THR A 111 -5.74 -12.26 6.24
N HIS A 112 -6.79 -12.88 5.70
CA HIS A 112 -7.92 -12.16 5.10
C HIS A 112 -8.64 -11.28 6.12
N CYS A 113 -9.13 -11.85 7.23
CA CYS A 113 -9.88 -11.12 8.26
C CYS A 113 -9.02 -10.09 8.99
N HIS A 114 -7.73 -10.39 9.18
CA HIS A 114 -6.77 -9.44 9.75
C HIS A 114 -6.61 -8.19 8.84
N CYS A 115 -6.46 -8.38 7.53
CA CYS A 115 -6.28 -7.28 6.60
C CYS A 115 -7.57 -6.52 6.25
N SER A 116 -8.74 -7.16 6.33
CA SER A 116 -10.03 -6.56 5.97
C SER A 116 -10.82 -6.08 7.18
N ILE A 117 -11.38 -7.02 7.94
CA ILE A 117 -12.32 -6.77 9.05
C ILE A 117 -11.60 -6.01 10.17
N LYS A 118 -10.47 -6.53 10.66
CA LYS A 118 -9.74 -5.90 11.77
C LYS A 118 -9.22 -4.51 11.39
N GLN A 119 -8.64 -4.35 10.20
CA GLN A 119 -8.24 -3.01 9.75
C GLN A 119 -9.42 -2.04 9.62
N ALA A 120 -10.60 -2.51 9.20
CA ALA A 120 -11.79 -1.67 9.13
C ALA A 120 -12.30 -1.27 10.52
N GLU A 121 -12.26 -2.20 11.49
CA GLU A 121 -12.58 -1.95 12.89
C GLU A 121 -11.64 -0.88 13.49
N GLU A 122 -10.32 -1.04 13.31
CA GLU A 122 -9.29 -0.12 13.86
C GLU A 122 -9.31 1.29 13.25
N ARG A 123 -9.61 1.42 11.95
CA ARG A 123 -9.68 2.73 11.30
C ARG A 123 -10.83 3.59 11.81
N GLY A 124 -11.80 2.99 12.48
CA GLY A 124 -13.04 3.63 12.88
C GLY A 124 -13.88 4.01 11.66
N LYS A 125 -15.21 4.03 11.83
CA LYS A 125 -16.22 4.39 10.83
C LYS A 125 -16.05 5.84 10.31
N LYS A 126 -15.04 6.14 9.48
CA LYS A 126 -14.69 7.51 9.06
C LYS A 126 -14.86 7.82 7.58
N LYS A 127 -15.30 6.89 6.73
CA LYS A 127 -15.70 7.25 5.36
C LYS A 127 -17.22 7.39 5.31
N PRO A 128 -17.77 8.58 4.95
CA PRO A 128 -19.17 8.62 4.55
C PRO A 128 -19.34 7.59 3.44
N LYS A 129 -20.36 6.75 3.57
CA LYS A 129 -20.61 5.66 2.62
C LYS A 129 -21.06 6.34 1.32
N ILE A 130 -20.12 6.56 0.40
CA ILE A 130 -20.46 7.10 -0.92
C ILE A 130 -21.45 6.13 -1.54
N ILE A 131 -22.64 6.63 -1.92
CA ILE A 131 -23.64 5.83 -2.63
C ILE A 131 -22.98 5.37 -3.93
N LYS A 132 -22.67 4.08 -4.01
CA LYS A 132 -22.01 3.50 -5.18
C LYS A 132 -22.97 3.50 -6.37
N GLY A 133 -22.43 3.83 -7.53
CA GLY A 133 -23.14 3.73 -8.80
C GLY A 133 -23.31 5.06 -9.50
N VAL A 134 -23.67 4.93 -10.76
CA VAL A 134 -23.92 6.01 -11.69
C VAL A 134 -25.43 6.04 -11.96
N ASP A 135 -26.03 7.22 -12.14
CA ASP A 135 -27.41 7.38 -12.57
C ASP A 135 -27.55 7.21 -14.10
N ALA A 136 -28.78 7.33 -14.62
CA ALA A 136 -29.05 7.18 -16.05
C ALA A 136 -28.33 8.24 -16.94
N ASN A 137 -27.86 9.33 -16.33
CA ASN A 137 -27.20 10.45 -17.02
C ASN A 137 -25.68 10.39 -16.88
N GLY A 138 -25.11 9.32 -16.33
CA GLY A 138 -23.67 9.20 -16.16
C GLY A 138 -23.11 9.89 -14.92
N ARG A 139 -23.96 10.38 -13.98
CA ARG A 139 -23.52 11.11 -12.79
C ARG A 139 -23.44 10.23 -11.54
N PRO A 140 -22.49 10.49 -10.61
CA PRO A 140 -22.44 9.80 -9.32
C PRO A 140 -23.74 9.99 -8.53
N ARG A 141 -24.32 8.89 -8.04
CA ARG A 141 -25.59 8.90 -7.26
C ARG A 141 -25.47 9.55 -5.89
N ASP A 142 -24.28 9.64 -5.32
CA ASP A 142 -24.06 10.29 -4.02
C ASP A 142 -24.17 11.82 -4.15
N PRO A 143 -25.14 12.48 -3.50
CA PRO A 143 -25.27 13.95 -3.52
C PRO A 143 -24.01 14.67 -3.01
N ASN A 144 -23.26 14.03 -2.10
CA ASN A 144 -22.03 14.57 -1.52
C ASN A 144 -20.76 14.15 -2.29
N HIS A 145 -20.90 13.55 -3.48
CA HIS A 145 -19.75 13.24 -4.31
C HIS A 145 -19.01 14.54 -4.70
N PRO A 146 -17.66 14.58 -4.72
CA PRO A 146 -16.90 15.80 -5.08
C PRO A 146 -17.32 16.43 -6.42
N TRP A 147 -17.76 15.61 -7.38
CA TRP A 147 -18.36 16.07 -8.64
C TRP A 147 -19.64 16.90 -8.43
N ASN A 148 -20.51 16.46 -7.51
CA ASN A 148 -21.80 17.12 -7.20
C ASN A 148 -21.62 18.35 -6.31
N LEU A 149 -20.53 18.43 -5.54
CA LEU A 149 -20.20 19.59 -4.70
C LEU A 149 -19.40 20.69 -5.42
N ASN A 150 -18.82 20.43 -6.60
CA ASN A 150 -18.08 21.44 -7.36
C ASN A 150 -19.01 22.55 -7.90
N PRO A 151 -18.83 23.83 -7.51
CA PRO A 151 -19.66 24.93 -8.00
C PRO A 151 -19.38 25.31 -9.46
N TRP A 152 -18.26 24.86 -10.03
CA TRP A 152 -17.86 25.12 -11.42
C TRP A 152 -18.24 23.96 -12.36
N LYS A 153 -19.41 23.35 -12.15
CA LYS A 153 -19.93 22.36 -13.10
C LYS A 153 -20.22 23.06 -14.45
N PRO A 154 -19.97 22.39 -15.59
CA PRO A 154 -20.34 22.92 -16.90
C PRO A 154 -21.86 23.12 -17.02
#